data_AF-A0A2X4R5N5-F1
#
_entry.id   AF-A0A2X4R5N5-F1
#
_cell.length_a   1.000
_cell.length_b   1.000
_cell.length_c   1.000
_cell.angle_alpha   90.00
_cell.angle_beta   90.00
_cell.angle_gamma   90.00
#
_symmetry.space_group_name_H-M   'P 1'
#
loop_
_entity.id
_entity.type
_entity.pdbx_description
1 polymer ?
#
loop_
_entity_poly.entity_id
_entity_poly.type
_entity_poly.pdbx_seq_one_letter_code
_entity_poly.pdbx_strand_id
1 'polypeptide(L)' 'MGNLKHIIDSLGAAKVADLCGLSVRAVYKWRTSNSLPRTEYTGETRYSEILSQALGGSVSAEEIRHFSKPIKSGSAIIA' A
#
# COMPACT_ATOMS: atom_id res chain seq x y z
N MET A 1 3.62 6.57 13.54
CA MET A 1 3.64 5.22 12.92
C MET A 1 2.29 5.04 12.22
N GLY A 2 2.15 4.49 11.03
CA GLY A 2 3.10 3.91 10.09
C GLY A 2 2.55 4.12 8.67
N ASN A 3 3.45 4.23 7.70
CA ASN A 3 3.10 4.38 6.30
C ASN A 3 3.12 3.02 5.59
N LEU A 4 2.72 2.98 4.31
CA LEU A 4 2.65 1.73 3.55
C LEU A 4 3.99 1.01 3.48
N LYS A 5 5.09 1.76 3.34
CA LYS A 5 6.44 1.19 3.35
C LYS A 5 6.70 0.39 4.63
N HIS A 6 6.34 0.91 5.81
CA HIS A 6 6.55 0.21 7.07
C HIS A 6 5.73 -1.09 7.17
N ILE A 7 4.49 -1.08 6.66
CA ILE A 7 3.66 -2.29 6.59
C ILE A 7 4.31 -3.34 5.70
N ILE A 8 4.78 -2.96 4.51
CA ILE A 8 5.44 -3.87 3.58
C ILE A 8 6.75 -4.39 4.17
N ASP A 9 7.52 -3.55 4.87
CA ASP A 9 8.75 -3.94 5.55
C ASP A 9 8.48 -4.95 6.68
N SER A 10 7.38 -4.79 7.42
CA SER A 10 6.98 -5.68 8.52
C SER A 10 6.46 -7.04 8.04
N LEU A 11 5.57 -7.05 7.04
CA LEU A 11 5.00 -8.28 6.49
C LEU A 11 5.95 -9.01 5.53
N GLY A 12 6.84 -8.27 4.87
CA GLY A 12 7.69 -8.76 3.79
C GLY A 12 7.01 -8.69 2.42
N ALA A 13 7.74 -8.17 1.42
CA ALA A 13 7.19 -7.94 0.07
C ALA A 13 6.72 -9.23 -0.64
N ALA A 14 7.39 -10.36 -0.41
CA ALA A 14 7.00 -11.65 -0.99
C ALA A 14 5.64 -12.14 -0.46
N LYS A 15 5.43 -12.04 0.87
CA LYS A 15 4.16 -12.41 1.51
C LYS A 15 3.01 -11.51 1.04
N VAL A 16 3.26 -10.20 0.96
CA VAL A 16 2.25 -9.25 0.44
C VAL A 16 1.90 -9.55 -1.02
N ALA A 17 2.89 -9.91 -1.84
CA ALA A 17 2.68 -10.25 -3.24
C ALA A 17 1.80 -11.50 -3.39
N ASP A 18 2.08 -12.53 -2.61
CA ASP A 18 1.31 -13.78 -2.57
C ASP A 18 -0.15 -13.53 -2.15
N LEU A 19 -0.36 -12.84 -1.02
CA LEU A 19 -1.69 -12.49 -0.50
C LEU A 19 -2.53 -11.65 -1.49
N CYS A 20 -1.88 -10.78 -2.25
CA CYS A 20 -2.53 -9.88 -3.19
C CYS A 20 -2.65 -10.45 -4.60
N GLY A 21 -2.09 -11.63 -4.89
CA GLY A 21 -2.06 -12.19 -6.25
C GLY A 21 -1.24 -11.34 -7.24
N LEU A 22 -0.15 -10.73 -6.78
CA LEU A 22 0.68 -9.80 -7.54
C LEU A 22 2.12 -10.27 -7.66
N SER A 23 2.88 -9.64 -8.57
CA SER A 23 4.34 -9.82 -8.57
C SER A 23 4.99 -9.08 -7.39
N VAL A 24 6.08 -9.65 -6.86
CA VAL A 24 6.90 -8.97 -5.83
C VAL A 24 7.39 -7.60 -6.33
N ARG A 25 7.67 -7.47 -7.64
CA ARG A 25 8.04 -6.20 -8.26
C ARG A 25 6.95 -5.13 -8.14
N ALA A 26 5.66 -5.50 -8.24
CA ALA A 26 4.56 -4.57 -8.05
C ALA A 26 4.50 -4.06 -6.61
N VAL A 27 4.70 -4.94 -5.62
CA VAL A 27 4.75 -4.57 -4.21
C VAL A 27 5.94 -3.65 -3.91
N TYR A 28 7.10 -3.89 -4.52
CA TYR A 28 8.23 -2.97 -4.42
C TYR A 28 7.91 -1.59 -5.00
N LYS A 29 7.15 -1.50 -6.10
CA LYS A 29 6.69 -0.20 -6.61
C LYS A 29 5.83 0.52 -5.57
N TRP A 30 4.88 -0.16 -4.95
CA TRP A 30 4.05 0.42 -3.88
C TRP A 30 4.88 0.89 -2.70
N ARG A 31 5.88 0.10 -2.31
CA ARG A 31 6.82 0.44 -1.25
C ARG A 31 7.63 1.69 -1.58
N THR A 32 8.12 1.80 -2.81
CA THR A 32 8.92 2.94 -3.29
C THR A 32 8.07 4.20 -3.40
N SER A 33 6.86 4.12 -3.96
CA SER A 33 5.93 5.25 -4.05
C SER A 33 5.21 5.55 -2.75
N ASN A 34 5.36 4.66 -1.76
CA ASN A 34 4.57 4.63 -0.52
C ASN A 34 3.06 4.75 -0.79
N SER A 35 2.59 4.11 -1.87
CA SER A 35 1.19 4.21 -2.30
C SER A 35 0.62 2.92 -2.87
N LEU A 36 -0.67 2.72 -2.65
CA LEU A 36 -1.45 1.64 -3.27
C LEU A 36 -1.85 2.05 -4.71
N PRO A 37 -2.14 1.08 -5.59
CA PRO A 37 -2.50 1.35 -6.97
C PRO A 37 -3.87 2.04 -7.05
N ARG A 38 -4.13 2.71 -8.18
CA ARG A 38 -5.39 3.43 -8.41
C ARG A 38 -6.63 2.55 -8.24
N THR A 39 -6.54 1.26 -8.54
CA THR A 39 -7.60 0.27 -8.39
C THR A 39 -8.14 0.17 -6.95
N GLU A 40 -7.31 0.47 -5.94
CA GLU A 40 -7.72 0.55 -4.54
C GLU A 40 -8.70 1.70 -4.27
N TYR A 41 -8.54 2.78 -5.04
CA TYR A 41 -9.31 4.00 -4.87
C TYR A 41 -10.56 4.02 -5.74
N THR A 42 -10.55 3.30 -6.86
CA THR A 42 -11.74 3.06 -7.70
C THR A 42 -12.59 1.88 -7.22
N GLY A 43 -12.09 1.07 -6.28
CA GLY A 43 -12.84 -0.05 -5.69
C GLY A 43 -12.74 -1.37 -6.47
N GLU A 44 -11.89 -1.42 -7.50
CA GLU A 44 -11.57 -2.63 -8.26
C GLU A 44 -10.74 -3.63 -7.43
N THR A 45 -9.97 -3.12 -6.45
CA THR A 45 -9.18 -3.93 -5.51
C THR A 45 -9.40 -3.50 -4.07
N ARG A 46 -9.08 -4.40 -3.13
CA ARG A 46 -9.24 -4.21 -1.66
C ARG A 46 -7.95 -4.60 -0.92
N TYR A 47 -6.80 -4.13 -1.40
CA TYR A 47 -5.50 -4.47 -0.84
C TYR A 47 -5.35 -3.96 0.59
N SER A 48 -5.96 -2.83 0.95
CA SER A 48 -5.95 -2.33 2.33
C SER A 48 -6.64 -3.30 3.31
N GLU A 49 -7.71 -3.98 2.89
CA GLU A 49 -8.40 -5.00 3.69
C GLU A 49 -7.50 -6.23 3.89
N ILE A 50 -6.86 -6.72 2.82
CA ILE A 50 -5.94 -7.86 2.86
C ILE A 50 -4.76 -7.57 3.81
N LEU A 51 -4.17 -6.37 3.72
CA LEU A 51 -3.05 -5.96 4.56
C LEU A 51 -3.47 -5.84 6.03
N SER A 52 -4.65 -5.27 6.31
CA SER A 52 -5.20 -5.19 7.67
C SER A 52 -5.37 -6.57 8.30
N GLN A 53 -5.95 -7.52 7.55
CA GLN A 53 -6.10 -8.90 8.00
C GLN A 53 -4.74 -9.57 8.26
N ALA A 54 -3.75 -9.36 7.39
CA ALA A 54 -2.40 -9.89 7.57
C ALA A 54 -1.68 -9.34 8.80
N LEU A 55 -2.07 -8.14 9.29
CA LEU A 55 -1.59 -7.51 10.53
C LEU A 55 -2.44 -7.90 11.76
N GLY A 56 -3.38 -8.84 11.61
CA GLY A 56 -4.29 -9.23 12.69
C GLY A 56 -5.25 -8.11 13.12
N GLY A 57 -5.54 -7.14 12.25
CA GLY A 57 -6.41 -6.00 12.56
C GLY A 57 -5.77 -4.91 13.41
N SER A 58 -4.45 -4.96 13.65
CA SER A 58 -3.73 -3.95 14.44
C SER A 58 -3.77 -2.55 13.80
N VAL A 59 -3.98 -2.49 12.48
CA VAL A 59 -4.17 -1.25 11.71
C VAL A 59 -5.38 -1.48 10.81
N SER A 60 -6.36 -0.60 10.84
CA SER A 60 -7.58 -0.77 10.04
C SER A 60 -7.33 -0.55 8.55
N ALA A 61 -8.18 -1.15 7.71
CA ALA A 61 -8.09 -0.99 6.25
C ALA A 61 -8.25 0.49 5.84
N GLU A 62 -9.11 1.24 6.53
CA GLU A 62 -9.32 2.66 6.28
C GLU A 62 -8.05 3.48 6.57
N GLU A 63 -7.38 3.22 7.69
CA GLU A 63 -6.11 3.86 8.02
C GLU A 63 -5.06 3.55 6.95
N ILE A 64 -4.93 2.28 6.55
CA ILE A 64 -4.02 1.85 5.48
C ILE A 64 -4.28 2.64 4.21
N ARG A 65 -5.54 2.68 3.77
CA ARG A 65 -5.97 3.38 2.56
C ARG A 65 -5.72 4.89 2.65
N HIS A 66 -5.79 5.48 3.85
CA HIS A 66 -5.60 6.91 4.07
C HIS A 66 -4.14 7.33 3.85
N PHE A 67 -3.17 6.69 4.50
CA PHE A 67 -1.76 7.07 4.37
C PHE A 67 -1.09 6.52 3.10
N SER A 68 -1.71 5.57 2.40
CA SER A 68 -1.19 5.03 1.13
C SER A 68 -1.67 5.79 -0.11
N LYS A 69 -2.31 6.96 0.06
CA LYS A 69 -2.81 7.75 -1.07
C LYS A 69 -1.66 8.16 -1.99
N PRO A 70 -1.78 7.97 -3.31
CA PRO A 70 -0.77 8.43 -4.25
C PRO A 70 -0.62 9.94 -4.16
N ILE A 71 0.62 10.41 -3.98
CA ILE A 71 0.94 11.83 -4.03
C ILE A 71 0.66 12.31 -5.46
N LYS A 72 -0.04 13.44 -5.62
CA LYS A 72 -0.22 14.06 -6.94
C LYS A 72 1.15 14.39 -7.50
N SER A 73 1.56 13.68 -8.55
CA SER A 73 2.69 14.05 -9.41
C SER A 73 2.30 15.34 -10.15
N GLY A 74 2.53 16.48 -9.52
CA GLY A 74 2.14 17.79 -10.03
C GLY A 74 2.61 19.00 -9.22
N SER A 75 3.32 18.82 -8.11
CA SER A 75 4.02 19.91 -7.43
C SER A 75 5.52 19.74 -7.68
N ALA A 76 5.93 19.97 -8.93
CA ALA A 76 7.30 20.36 -9.18
C ALA A 76 7.53 21.66 -8.41
N ILE A 77 8.54 21.65 -7.54
CA ILE A 77 9.02 22.82 -6.84
C ILE A 77 9.35 23.87 -7.90
N ILE A 78 8.61 24.98 -7.92
CA ILE A 78 9.07 26.20 -8.55
C ILE A 78 10.14 26.72 -7.58
N ALA A 79 11.39 26.41 -7.89
CA ALA A 79 12.56 27.05 -7.28
C ALA A 79 12.89 28.31 -8.08
#